data_AF-A0A2I0TH88-F1
#
_entry.id   AF-A0A2I0TH88-F1
#
_cell.length_a   1.000
_cell.length_b   1.000
_cell.length_c   1.000
_cell.angle_alpha   90.00
_cell.angle_beta   90.00
_cell.angle_gamma   90.00
#
_symmetry.space_group_name_H-M   'P 1'
#
loop_
_entity.id
_entity.type
_entity.pdbx_description
1 polymer ?
#
loop_
_entity_poly.entity_id
_entity_poly.type
_entity_poly.pdbx_seq_one_letter_code
_entity_poly.pdbx_strand_id
1 'polypeptide(L)'
;MEEVLLQLVLNIPENVLLPEDKVHEQYPYTKEQFQALQDEIQQLQQQYRAEASTGQVLRAELEEQDAVRAELEKILQWFDGLDNICREHGTSNFKESFVFLMQKSKKLQDVLKDVEKKRNKIKKHYQLL
;
A
#
# COMPACT_ATOMS: atom_id res chain seq x y z
N MET A 1 -44.31 35.06 -62.41
CA MET A 1 -42.91 35.54 -62.24
C MET A 1 -42.22 34.81 -61.08
N GLU A 2 -42.90 34.59 -59.96
CA GLU A 2 -42.36 33.81 -58.83
C GLU A 2 -41.92 32.39 -59.20
N GLU A 3 -42.73 31.65 -59.98
CA GLU A 3 -42.42 30.26 -60.36
C GLU A 3 -41.09 30.14 -61.13
N VAL A 4 -40.76 31.15 -61.94
CA VAL A 4 -39.54 31.19 -62.74
C VAL A 4 -38.31 31.44 -61.86
N LEU A 5 -38.44 32.30 -60.84
CA LEU A 5 -37.39 32.57 -59.85
C LEU A 5 -37.12 31.36 -58.95
N LEU A 6 -38.18 30.67 -58.53
CA LEU A 6 -38.08 29.46 -57.72
C LEU A 6 -37.43 28.31 -58.50
N GLN A 7 -37.72 28.18 -59.79
CA GLN A 7 -37.18 27.08 -60.61
C GLN A 7 -35.74 27.31 -61.10
N LEU A 8 -35.34 28.56 -61.38
CA LEU A 8 -34.06 28.85 -62.03
C LEU A 8 -33.02 29.50 -61.12
N VAL A 9 -33.43 30.16 -60.03
CA VAL A 9 -32.52 30.93 -59.16
C VAL A 9 -32.45 30.33 -57.76
N LEU A 10 -33.58 29.90 -57.20
CA LEU A 10 -33.67 29.33 -55.85
C LEU A 10 -33.85 27.81 -55.84
N ASN A 11 -33.39 27.13 -56.90
CA ASN A 11 -33.46 25.68 -57.01
C ASN A 11 -32.05 25.06 -56.96
N ILE A 12 -31.89 24.01 -56.16
CA ILE A 12 -30.65 23.23 -56.12
C ILE A 12 -30.81 22.08 -57.13
N PRO A 13 -29.92 21.94 -58.13
CA PRO A 13 -30.00 20.86 -59.09
C PRO A 13 -29.87 19.49 -58.41
N GLU A 14 -30.67 18.50 -58.81
CA GLU A 14 -30.68 17.14 -58.21
C GLU A 14 -29.31 16.43 -58.28
N ASN A 15 -28.44 16.84 -59.21
CA ASN A 15 -27.11 16.27 -59.40
C ASN A 15 -25.98 17.05 -58.68
N VAL A 16 -26.32 18.10 -57.92
CA VAL A 16 -25.35 18.93 -57.22
C VAL A 16 -25.52 18.75 -55.73
N LEU A 17 -24.51 18.17 -55.11
CA LEU A 17 -24.43 18.04 -53.66
C LEU A 17 -23.89 19.34 -53.08
N LEU A 18 -24.55 19.86 -52.05
CA LEU A 18 -24.06 21.05 -51.37
C LEU A 18 -22.74 20.74 -50.65
N PRO A 19 -21.85 21.74 -50.48
CA PRO A 19 -20.60 21.55 -49.74
C PRO A 19 -20.81 21.03 -48.32
N GLU A 20 -21.93 21.38 -47.68
CA GLU A 20 -22.28 20.89 -46.33
C GLU A 20 -22.60 19.39 -46.31
N ASP A 21 -23.19 18.86 -47.38
CA ASP A 21 -23.68 17.49 -47.44
C ASP A 21 -22.61 16.48 -47.89
N LYS A 22 -21.42 16.94 -48.29
CA LYS A 22 -20.32 16.08 -48.77
C LYS A 22 -19.97 14.94 -47.81
N VAL A 23 -20.19 15.15 -46.51
CA VAL A 23 -19.95 14.14 -45.47
C VAL A 23 -20.87 12.92 -45.62
N HIS A 24 -22.09 13.13 -46.10
CA HIS A 24 -23.08 12.07 -46.34
C HIS A 24 -22.73 11.19 -47.56
N GLU A 25 -22.07 11.77 -48.57
CA GLU A 25 -21.55 11.03 -49.72
C GLU A 25 -20.26 10.27 -49.38
N GLN A 26 -19.37 10.92 -48.61
CA GLN A 26 -18.05 10.38 -48.29
C GLN A 26 -18.11 9.28 -47.22
N TYR A 27 -19.08 9.36 -46.30
CA TYR A 27 -19.30 8.39 -45.22
C TYR A 27 -20.79 8.04 -45.08
N PRO A 28 -21.35 7.25 -46.01
CA PRO A 28 -22.75 6.85 -45.93
C PRO A 28 -22.93 5.85 -44.77
N TYR A 29 -23.55 6.32 -43.69
CA TYR A 29 -23.89 5.49 -42.53
C TYR A 29 -25.30 4.94 -42.66
N THR A 30 -25.47 3.63 -42.48
CA THR A 30 -26.80 3.06 -42.32
C THR A 30 -27.32 3.32 -40.90
N LYS A 31 -28.65 3.32 -40.74
CA LYS A 31 -29.29 3.50 -39.42
C LYS A 31 -28.81 2.46 -38.41
N GLU A 32 -28.55 1.23 -38.86
CA GLU A 32 -28.05 0.13 -38.04
C GLU A 32 -26.62 0.37 -37.56
N GLN A 33 -25.73 0.84 -38.45
CA GLN A 33 -24.36 1.20 -38.08
C GLN A 33 -24.31 2.38 -37.12
N PHE A 34 -25.20 3.36 -37.30
CA PHE A 34 -25.30 4.50 -36.39
C PHE A 34 -25.81 4.07 -35.01
N GLN A 35 -26.79 3.17 -34.96
CA GLN A 35 -27.28 2.63 -33.70
C GLN A 35 -26.20 1.82 -32.97
N ALA A 36 -25.50 0.94 -33.68
CA ALA A 36 -24.39 0.17 -33.11
C ALA A 36 -23.31 1.08 -32.52
N LEU A 37 -23.00 2.19 -33.19
CA LEU A 37 -22.02 3.16 -32.72
C LEU A 37 -22.51 3.93 -31.49
N GLN A 38 -23.81 4.25 -31.40
CA GLN A 38 -24.38 4.82 -30.18
C GLN A 38 -24.32 3.85 -29.00
N ASP A 39 -24.63 2.58 -29.24
CA ASP A 39 -24.60 1.54 -28.22
C ASP A 39 -23.16 1.32 -27.73
N GLU A 40 -22.17 1.31 -28.64
CA GLU A 40 -20.74 1.21 -28.30
C GLU A 40 -20.29 2.43 -27.47
N ILE A 41 -20.67 3.65 -27.85
CA ILE A 41 -20.37 4.85 -27.07
C ILE A 41 -20.94 4.75 -25.65
N GLN A 42 -22.18 4.27 -25.51
CA GLN A 42 -22.79 4.10 -24.18
C GLN A 42 -22.05 3.06 -23.34
N GLN A 43 -21.68 1.93 -23.95
CA GLN A 43 -20.92 0.88 -23.26
C GLN A 43 -19.55 1.38 -22.81
N LEU A 44 -18.81 2.06 -23.68
CA LEU A 44 -17.50 2.64 -23.35
C LEU A 44 -17.60 3.68 -22.25
N GLN A 45 -18.63 4.54 -22.27
CA GLN A 45 -18.86 5.52 -21.20
C GLN A 45 -19.16 4.84 -19.86
N GLN A 46 -19.91 3.74 -19.87
CA GLN A 46 -20.21 2.98 -18.65
C GLN A 46 -18.96 2.29 -18.10
N GLN A 47 -18.17 1.66 -18.97
CA GLN A 47 -16.89 1.04 -18.60
C GLN A 47 -15.92 2.06 -18.02
N TYR A 48 -15.76 3.21 -18.68
CA TYR A 48 -14.92 4.30 -18.19
C TYR A 48 -15.33 4.76 -16.78
N ARG A 49 -16.63 4.91 -16.52
CA ARG A 49 -17.12 5.28 -15.18
C ARG A 49 -16.80 4.22 -14.14
N ALA A 50 -16.98 2.95 -14.49
CA ALA A 50 -16.63 1.84 -13.61
C ALA A 50 -15.12 1.85 -13.29
N GLU A 51 -14.27 1.92 -14.31
CA GLU A 51 -12.81 2.00 -14.15
C GLU A 51 -12.37 3.22 -13.35
N ALA A 52 -12.97 4.39 -13.59
CA ALA A 52 -12.68 5.60 -12.82
C ALA A 52 -13.03 5.41 -11.33
N SER A 53 -14.17 4.77 -11.04
CA SER A 53 -14.56 4.47 -9.66
C SER A 53 -13.63 3.44 -9.00
N THR A 54 -13.28 2.35 -9.69
CA THR A 54 -12.30 1.38 -9.21
C THR A 54 -10.94 2.04 -8.96
N GLY A 55 -10.49 2.92 -9.85
CA GLY A 55 -9.23 3.65 -9.70
C GLY A 55 -9.24 4.65 -8.53
N GLN A 56 -10.40 5.10 -8.07
CA GLN A 56 -10.53 5.88 -6.84
C GLN A 56 -10.46 4.98 -5.60
N VAL A 57 -11.15 3.83 -5.60
CA VAL A 57 -11.10 2.85 -4.51
C VAL A 57 -9.67 2.35 -4.29
N LEU A 58 -8.97 1.97 -5.36
CA LEU A 58 -7.59 1.50 -5.29
C LEU A 58 -6.63 2.58 -4.75
N ARG A 59 -6.87 3.85 -5.08
CA ARG A 59 -6.08 4.96 -4.52
C ARG A 59 -6.32 5.13 -3.02
N ALA A 60 -7.57 5.03 -2.57
CA ALA A 60 -7.89 5.08 -1.15
C ALA A 60 -7.25 3.91 -0.39
N GLU A 61 -7.31 2.69 -0.94
CA GLU A 61 -6.66 1.51 -0.34
C GLU A 61 -5.14 1.67 -0.26
N LEU A 62 -4.52 2.28 -1.27
CA LEU A 62 -3.08 2.56 -1.27
C LEU A 62 -2.69 3.57 -0.19
N GLU A 63 -3.48 4.63 -0.01
CA GLU A 63 -3.28 5.60 1.08
C GLU A 63 -3.42 4.95 2.47
N GLU A 64 -4.39 4.04 2.66
CA GLU A 64 -4.53 3.27 3.89
C GLU A 64 -3.32 2.36 4.13
N GLN A 65 -2.81 1.69 3.09
CA GLN A 65 -1.63 0.84 3.18
C GLN A 65 -0.37 1.64 3.56
N ASP A 66 -0.19 2.82 2.95
CA ASP A 66 0.93 3.71 3.27
C ASP A 66 0.88 4.19 4.72
N ALA A 67 -0.31 4.49 5.24
CA ALA A 67 -0.48 4.84 6.66
C ALA A 67 -0.07 3.69 7.59
N VAL A 68 -0.53 2.45 7.31
CA VAL A 68 -0.15 1.27 8.10
C VAL A 68 1.36 1.01 8.02
N ARG A 69 1.94 1.17 6.83
CA ARG A 69 3.38 1.03 6.63
C ARG A 69 4.17 2.03 7.46
N ALA A 70 3.74 3.29 7.50
CA ALA A 70 4.38 4.32 8.30
C ALA A 70 4.34 3.99 9.81
N GLU A 71 3.24 3.43 10.30
CA GLU A 71 3.15 2.97 11.70
C GLU A 71 4.09 1.79 11.99
N LEU A 72 4.22 0.84 11.07
CA LEU A 72 5.19 -0.26 11.20
C LEU A 72 6.64 0.23 11.17
N GLU A 73 6.96 1.18 10.28
CA GLU A 73 8.29 1.79 10.22
C GLU A 73 8.62 2.56 11.51
N LYS A 74 7.65 3.26 12.10
CA LYS A 74 7.82 3.85 13.44
C LYS A 74 8.19 2.75 14.43
N ILE A 75 7.40 1.68 14.53
CA ILE A 75 7.66 0.59 15.48
C ILE A 75 9.07 0.02 15.31
N LEU A 76 9.53 -0.17 14.07
CA LEU A 76 10.90 -0.61 13.80
C LEU A 76 11.94 0.40 14.32
N GLN A 77 11.74 1.71 14.08
CA GLN A 77 12.61 2.75 14.64
C GLN A 77 12.63 2.75 16.17
N TRP A 78 11.51 2.44 16.83
CA TRP A 78 11.48 2.26 18.30
C TRP A 78 12.35 1.09 18.74
N PHE A 79 12.31 -0.04 18.03
CA PHE A 79 13.17 -1.19 18.32
C PHE A 79 14.66 -0.87 18.07
N ASP A 80 14.98 -0.19 16.97
CA ASP A 80 16.35 0.23 16.67
C ASP A 80 16.87 1.23 17.72
N GLY A 81 16.03 2.18 18.13
CA GLY A 81 16.34 3.12 19.21
C GLY A 81 16.59 2.40 20.54
N LEU A 82 15.76 1.40 20.87
CA LEU A 82 15.97 0.57 22.05
C LEU A 82 17.29 -0.21 21.97
N ASP A 83 17.59 -0.87 20.85
CA ASP A 83 18.85 -1.61 20.68
C ASP A 83 20.06 -0.68 20.79
N ASN A 84 19.98 0.52 20.22
CA ASN A 84 21.05 1.52 20.29
C ASN A 84 21.30 1.99 21.73
N ILE A 85 20.27 2.34 22.50
CA ILE A 85 20.42 2.71 23.92
C ILE A 85 21.07 1.55 24.70
N CYS A 86 20.67 0.31 24.42
CA CYS A 86 21.21 -0.86 25.10
C CYS A 86 22.67 -1.13 24.75
N ARG A 87 23.07 -0.87 23.50
CA ARG A 87 24.48 -0.88 23.06
C ARG A 87 25.29 0.20 23.75
N GLU A 88 24.79 1.43 23.86
CA GLU A 88 25.46 2.55 24.53
C GLU A 88 25.71 2.26 26.02
N HIS A 89 24.76 1.61 26.69
CA HIS A 89 24.91 1.17 28.08
C HIS A 89 25.70 -0.14 28.25
N GLY A 90 26.26 -0.69 27.17
CA GLY A 90 27.13 -1.87 27.21
C GLY A 90 26.41 -3.22 27.36
N THR A 91 25.08 -3.23 27.26
CA THR A 91 24.21 -4.43 27.30
C THR A 91 23.60 -4.68 25.93
N SER A 92 24.44 -4.76 24.89
CA SER A 92 24.03 -4.94 23.49
C SER A 92 23.26 -6.24 23.22
N ASN A 93 23.39 -7.25 24.09
CA ASN A 93 22.59 -8.46 24.01
C ASN A 93 22.09 -8.84 25.41
N PHE A 94 20.83 -8.50 25.68
CA PHE A 94 20.18 -8.84 26.95
C PHE A 94 20.20 -10.33 27.20
N LYS A 95 19.98 -11.16 26.17
CA LYS A 95 19.92 -12.61 26.33
C LYS A 95 21.27 -13.15 26.83
N GLU A 96 22.37 -12.73 26.22
CA GLU A 96 23.71 -13.13 26.65
C GLU A 96 24.06 -12.58 28.04
N SER A 97 23.69 -11.32 28.31
CA SER A 97 23.90 -10.67 29.60
C SER A 97 23.16 -11.39 30.73
N PHE A 98 21.89 -11.76 30.51
CA PHE A 98 21.08 -12.52 31.47
C PHE A 98 21.63 -13.94 31.68
N VAL A 99 22.06 -14.62 30.62
CA VAL A 99 22.67 -15.95 30.73
C VAL A 99 23.97 -15.88 31.53
N PHE A 100 24.82 -14.88 31.27
CA PHE A 100 26.05 -14.67 32.03
C PHE A 100 25.78 -14.39 33.50
N LEU A 101 24.81 -13.50 33.80
CA LEU A 101 24.40 -13.20 35.17
C LEU A 101 23.86 -14.43 35.90
N MET A 102 23.00 -15.23 35.28
CA MET A 102 22.51 -16.48 35.88
C MET A 102 23.65 -17.46 36.18
N GLN A 103 24.58 -17.63 35.23
CA GLN A 103 25.72 -18.54 35.42
C GLN A 103 26.64 -18.08 36.56
N LYS A 104 26.92 -16.77 36.65
CA LYS A 104 27.73 -16.20 37.73
C LYS A 104 27.03 -16.28 39.08
N SER A 105 25.73 -15.99 39.12
CA SER A 105 24.91 -16.11 40.32
C SER A 105 24.89 -17.55 40.86
N LYS A 106 24.72 -18.54 39.98
CA LYS A 106 24.78 -19.96 40.35
C LYS A 106 26.13 -20.35 40.95
N LYS A 107 27.24 -19.95 40.30
CA LYS A 107 28.60 -20.19 40.82
C LYS A 107 28.82 -19.52 42.17
N LEU A 108 28.32 -18.29 42.36
CA LEU A 108 28.42 -17.58 43.63
C LEU A 108 27.64 -18.30 44.74
N GLN A 109 26.44 -18.78 44.44
CA GLN A 109 25.62 -19.54 45.37
C GLN A 109 26.32 -20.84 45.81
N ASP A 110 26.97 -21.54 44.89
CA ASP A 110 27.73 -22.77 45.21
C ASP A 110 28.94 -22.47 46.10
N VAL A 111 29.70 -21.40 45.81
CA VAL A 111 30.83 -20.96 46.66
C VAL A 111 30.35 -20.54 48.05
N LEU A 112 29.23 -19.83 48.16
CA LEU A 112 28.63 -19.44 49.44
C LEU A 112 28.29 -20.67 50.29
N LYS A 113 27.65 -21.69 49.69
CA LYS A 113 27.35 -22.95 50.38
C LYS A 113 28.62 -23.66 50.88
N ASP A 114 29.68 -23.63 50.09
CA ASP A 114 30.95 -24.26 50.49
C ASP A 114 31.66 -23.48 51.61
N VAL A 115 31.60 -22.14 51.58
CA VAL A 115 32.10 -21.29 52.66
C VAL A 115 31.30 -21.52 53.95
N GLU A 116 29.97 -21.62 53.88
CA GLU A 116 29.13 -21.93 55.04
C GLU A 116 29.41 -23.32 55.61
N LYS A 117 29.58 -24.34 54.75
CA LYS A 117 29.99 -25.69 55.18
C LYS A 117 31.35 -25.68 55.88
N LYS A 118 32.34 -24.97 55.33
CA LYS A 118 33.68 -24.83 55.94
C LYS A 118 33.60 -24.09 57.27
N ARG A 119 32.85 -22.99 57.35
CA ARG A 119 32.58 -22.23 58.58
C ARG A 119 31.97 -23.12 59.66
N ASN A 120 30.97 -23.93 59.30
CA ASN A 120 30.30 -24.85 60.23
C ASN A 120 31.23 -25.98 60.70
N LYS A 121 32.11 -26.50 59.83
CA LYS A 121 33.14 -27.47 60.22
C LYS A 121 34.15 -26.87 61.21
N ILE A 122 34.62 -25.65 60.96
CA ILE A 122 35.54 -24.94 61.87
C ILE A 122 34.87 -24.69 63.23
N LYS A 123 33.62 -24.19 63.24
CA LYS A 123 32.86 -24.01 64.50
C LYS A 123 32.72 -25.30 65.30
N LYS A 124 32.46 -26.44 64.65
CA LYS A 124 32.37 -27.75 65.31
C LYS A 124 33.73 -28.20 65.87
N HIS A 125 34.83 -27.92 65.17
CA HIS A 125 36.18 -28.26 65.63
C HIS A 125 36.60 -27.45 66.88
N TYR A 126 36.15 -26.20 67.02
CA TYR A 126 36.38 -25.39 68.21
C TYR A 126 35.44 -25.71 69.39
N GLN A 127 34.36 -26.46 69.17
CA GLN A 127 33.47 -26.94 70.25
C GLN A 127 33.90 -28.32 70.79
N LEU A 128 34.84 -29.00 70.13
CA LEU A 128 35.35 -30.33 70.50
C LEU A 128 36.77 -30.26 71.11
N LEU A 129 37.34 -29.05 71.22
CA LEU A 129 38.55 -28.71 71.97
C LEU A 129 38.13 -28.03 73.28
#